data_AF-A0A1E3H410-F1
#
_entry.id   AF-A0A1E3H410-F1
#
_cell.length_a   1.000
_cell.length_b   1.000
_cell.length_c   1.000
_cell.angle_alpha   90.00
_cell.angle_beta   90.00
_cell.angle_gamma   90.00
#
_symmetry.space_group_name_H-M   'P 1'
#
loop_
_entity.id
_entity.type
_entity.pdbx_description
1 polymer ?
#
loop_
_entity_poly.entity_id
_entity_poly.type
_entity_poly.pdbx_seq_one_letter_code
_entity_poly.pdbx_strand_id
1 'polypeptide(L)'
;MLYGHDDIALRSRFIDESDAPEQRKRMERQKLDALLGLAETARCRRQVLLSYFGDHSEPCGNCDTCAEPPKLFDGTVAALKALSCIYRTGERFGQAYIVEVLLGGSDPRIAQFGHDQISTFGIGKEFDARTWRAILRQMIALRLVNVDLAATAACRSRRPAASSCATSRS
;
A
#
# COMPACT_ATOMS: atom_id res chain seq x y z
N MET A 1 15.51 -12.94 1.40
CA MET A 1 15.15 -11.92 2.42
C MET A 1 13.73 -12.22 2.87
N LEU A 2 13.46 -12.23 4.17
CA LEU A 2 12.12 -12.41 4.74
C LEU A 2 11.75 -11.13 5.48
N TYR A 3 10.53 -10.63 5.28
CA TYR A 3 10.00 -9.47 6.00
C TYR A 3 8.46 -9.59 6.12
N GLY A 4 7.90 -9.02 7.17
CA GLY A 4 6.45 -8.86 7.36
C GLY A 4 5.99 -7.43 7.12
N HIS A 5 4.70 -7.24 6.79
CA HIS A 5 4.13 -5.89 6.66
C HIS A 5 4.03 -5.18 8.02
N ASP A 6 3.86 -5.95 9.10
CA ASP A 6 3.88 -5.43 10.47
C ASP A 6 5.24 -4.82 10.82
N ASP A 7 6.35 -5.36 10.29
CA ASP A 7 7.69 -4.80 10.48
C ASP A 7 7.82 -3.39 9.87
N ILE A 8 7.19 -3.18 8.72
CA ILE A 8 7.17 -1.88 8.02
C ILE A 8 6.42 -0.85 8.84
N ALA A 9 5.24 -1.24 9.31
CA ALA A 9 4.37 -0.36 10.07
C ALA A 9 4.99 -0.03 11.44
N LEU A 10 5.67 -0.99 12.08
CA LEU A 10 6.46 -0.75 13.29
C LEU A 10 7.61 0.23 13.04
N ARG A 11 8.40 0.02 11.97
CA ARG A 11 9.52 0.92 11.62
C ARG A 11 9.04 2.32 11.27
N SER A 12 7.92 2.45 10.57
CA SER A 12 7.33 3.76 10.24
C SER A 12 6.93 4.50 11.51
N ARG A 13 6.31 3.82 12.48
CA ARG A 13 5.98 4.39 13.80
C ARG A 13 7.22 4.86 14.55
N PHE A 14 8.28 4.05 14.61
CA PHE A 14 9.53 4.46 15.26
C PHE A 14 10.16 5.72 14.64
N ILE A 15 10.07 5.88 13.30
CA ILE A 15 10.55 7.09 12.64
C ILE A 15 9.68 8.29 13.03
N ASP A 16 8.35 8.12 13.06
CA ASP A 16 7.40 9.19 13.36
C ASP A 16 7.47 9.63 14.83
N GLU A 17 7.61 8.68 15.76
CA GLU A 17 7.70 8.90 17.22
C GLU A 17 9.10 9.36 17.68
N SER A 18 10.12 9.28 16.82
CA SER A 18 11.47 9.73 17.20
C SER A 18 11.55 11.23 17.50
N ASP A 19 12.45 11.64 18.40
CA ASP A 19 12.76 13.04 18.68
C ASP A 19 13.66 13.69 17.61
N ALA A 20 13.88 13.00 16.48
CA ALA A 20 14.75 13.48 15.43
C ALA A 20 14.16 14.71 14.70
N PRO A 21 15.00 15.62 14.18
CA PRO A 21 14.54 16.72 13.34
C PRO A 21 13.76 16.22 12.11
N GLU A 22 12.77 16.97 11.64
CA GLU A 22 11.94 16.57 10.49
C GLU A 22 12.73 16.21 9.23
N GLN A 23 13.86 16.88 8.99
CA GLN A 23 14.74 16.53 7.88
C GLN A 23 15.33 15.13 8.01
N ARG A 24 15.67 14.71 9.23
CA ARG A 24 16.17 13.35 9.51
C ARG A 24 15.07 12.32 9.34
N LYS A 25 13.87 12.59 9.87
CA LYS A 25 12.70 11.71 9.67
C LYS A 25 12.39 11.52 8.19
N ARG A 26 12.45 12.58 7.37
CA ARG A 26 12.29 12.48 5.92
C ARG A 26 13.33 11.57 5.27
N MET A 27 14.61 11.70 5.62
CA MET A 27 15.66 10.82 5.10
C MET A 27 15.47 9.36 5.51
N GLU A 28 15.01 9.10 6.74
CA GLU A 28 14.76 7.74 7.22
C GLU A 28 13.54 7.12 6.52
N ARG A 29 12.48 7.89 6.28
CA ARG A 29 11.35 7.46 5.45
C ARG A 29 11.81 7.10 4.03
N GLN A 30 12.66 7.92 3.40
CA GLN A 30 13.21 7.63 2.08
C GLN A 30 14.04 6.33 2.04
N LYS A 31 14.85 6.07 3.07
CA LYS A 31 15.63 4.82 3.17
C LYS A 31 14.73 3.60 3.36
N LEU A 32 13.69 3.72 4.17
CA LEU A 32 12.69 2.67 4.35
C LEU A 32 11.96 2.38 3.03
N ASP A 33 11.58 3.43 2.29
CA ASP A 33 10.91 3.31 0.99
C ASP A 33 11.82 2.64 -0.05
N ALA A 34 13.12 2.97 -0.06
CA ALA A 34 14.09 2.32 -0.93
C ALA A 34 14.26 0.83 -0.61
N LEU A 35 14.29 0.46 0.68
CA LEU A 35 14.36 -0.94 1.11
C LEU A 35 13.10 -1.72 0.67
N LEU A 36 11.92 -1.11 0.79
CA LEU A 36 10.66 -1.69 0.32
C LEU A 36 10.64 -1.83 -1.20
N GLY A 37 11.07 -0.80 -1.92
CA GLY A 37 11.23 -0.86 -3.37
C GLY A 37 12.13 -2.02 -3.80
N LEU A 38 13.20 -2.30 -3.06
CA LEU A 38 14.04 -3.47 -3.30
C LEU A 38 13.35 -4.80 -2.94
N ALA A 39 12.60 -4.83 -1.84
CA ALA A 39 11.92 -6.04 -1.34
C ALA A 39 10.80 -6.50 -2.30
N GLU A 40 10.09 -5.55 -2.90
CA GLU A 40 8.88 -5.79 -3.71
C GLU A 40 9.08 -5.62 -5.21
N THR A 41 10.30 -5.37 -5.67
CA THR A 41 10.55 -5.14 -7.09
C THR A 41 10.20 -6.36 -7.95
N ALA A 42 9.50 -6.08 -9.05
CA ALA A 42 9.30 -7.03 -10.14
C ALA A 42 10.44 -7.00 -11.18
N ARG A 43 11.46 -6.16 -10.98
CA ARG A 43 12.69 -6.11 -11.78
C ARG A 43 13.81 -6.91 -11.11
N CYS A 44 14.93 -7.08 -11.78
CA CYS A 44 16.11 -7.70 -11.19
C CYS A 44 16.54 -6.96 -9.91
N ARG A 45 16.61 -7.68 -8.77
CA ARG A 45 16.98 -7.08 -7.48
C ARG A 45 18.35 -6.40 -7.52
N ARG A 46 19.32 -6.98 -8.25
CA ARG A 46 20.67 -6.39 -8.39
C ARG A 46 20.60 -5.03 -9.08
N GLN A 47 19.79 -4.90 -10.13
CA GLN A 47 19.65 -3.62 -10.83
C GLN A 47 19.09 -2.53 -9.91
N VAL A 48 18.07 -2.87 -9.11
CA VAL A 48 17.46 -1.93 -8.16
C VAL A 48 18.46 -1.54 -7.07
N LEU A 49 19.19 -2.50 -6.52
CA LEU A 49 20.22 -2.25 -5.52
C LEU A 49 21.32 -1.33 -6.04
N LEU A 50 21.86 -1.62 -7.23
CA LEU A 50 22.90 -0.79 -7.85
C LEU A 50 22.39 0.62 -8.16
N SER A 51 21.16 0.73 -8.68
CA SER A 51 20.56 2.03 -9.02
C SER A 51 20.41 2.92 -7.79
N TYR A 52 20.16 2.35 -6.60
CA TYR A 52 20.12 3.10 -5.35
C TYR A 52 21.48 3.75 -5.00
N PHE A 53 22.59 3.12 -5.37
CA PHE A 53 23.95 3.64 -5.16
C PHE A 53 24.49 4.44 -6.35
N GLY A 54 23.69 4.66 -7.40
CA GLY A 54 24.09 5.40 -8.59
C GLY A 54 24.76 4.56 -9.67
N ASP A 55 24.76 3.24 -9.54
CA ASP A 55 25.31 2.29 -10.52
C ASP A 55 24.21 1.65 -11.37
N HIS A 56 24.58 1.16 -12.55
CA HIS A 56 23.66 0.49 -13.48
C HIS A 56 24.25 -0.83 -13.98
N SER A 57 23.37 -1.80 -14.25
CA SER A 57 23.76 -3.09 -14.83
C SER A 57 22.64 -3.70 -15.65
N GLU A 58 22.98 -4.68 -16.48
CA GLU A 58 22.03 -5.62 -17.06
C GLU A 58 21.40 -6.55 -15.99
N PRO A 59 20.30 -7.27 -16.31
CA PRO A 59 19.70 -8.25 -15.41
C PRO A 59 20.73 -9.32 -14.99
N CYS A 60 20.78 -9.63 -13.70
CA CYS A 60 21.88 -10.43 -13.16
C CYS A 60 21.78 -11.95 -13.41
N GLY A 61 20.61 -12.45 -13.81
CA GLY A 61 20.35 -13.88 -14.00
C GLY A 61 20.45 -14.76 -12.74
N ASN A 62 20.72 -14.18 -11.56
CA ASN A 62 21.04 -14.92 -10.34
C ASN A 62 20.34 -14.35 -9.08
N CYS A 63 19.21 -13.65 -9.26
CA CYS A 63 18.31 -13.30 -8.16
C CYS A 63 16.97 -14.02 -8.36
N ASP A 64 16.18 -14.11 -7.29
CA ASP A 64 14.83 -14.67 -7.27
C ASP A 64 13.92 -14.10 -8.36
N THR A 65 13.89 -12.77 -8.56
CA THR A 65 13.08 -12.15 -9.61
C THR A 65 13.56 -12.49 -11.04
N CYS A 66 14.84 -12.80 -11.23
CA CYS A 66 15.36 -13.27 -12.51
C CYS A 66 15.11 -14.76 -12.73
N ALA A 67 15.18 -15.55 -11.65
CA ALA A 67 14.98 -16.99 -11.67
C ALA A 67 13.51 -17.35 -11.91
N GLU A 68 12.59 -16.63 -11.25
CA GLU A 68 11.14 -16.80 -11.39
C GLU A 68 10.48 -15.42 -11.56
N PRO A 69 10.42 -14.88 -12.80
CA PRO A 69 9.83 -13.58 -13.05
C PRO A 69 8.35 -13.52 -12.63
N PRO A 70 7.96 -12.56 -11.76
CA PRO A 70 6.59 -12.46 -11.30
C PRO A 70 5.66 -12.06 -12.45
N LYS A 71 4.49 -12.68 -12.50
CA LYS A 71 3.43 -12.28 -13.44
C LYS A 71 2.88 -10.92 -13.01
N LEU A 72 3.07 -9.92 -13.86
CA LEU A 72 2.52 -8.59 -13.68
C LEU A 72 1.17 -8.46 -14.39
N PHE A 73 0.29 -7.64 -13.84
CA PHE A 73 -0.93 -7.20 -14.50
C PHE A 73 -1.18 -5.72 -14.17
N ASP A 74 -1.99 -5.06 -14.99
CA ASP A 74 -2.39 -3.68 -14.72
C ASP A 74 -3.39 -3.65 -13.54
N GLY A 75 -2.89 -3.23 -12.39
CA GLY A 75 -3.67 -3.10 -11.16
C GLY A 75 -4.41 -1.78 -11.00
N THR A 76 -4.38 -0.86 -11.97
CA THR A 76 -4.91 0.51 -11.82
C THR A 76 -6.38 0.52 -11.42
N VAL A 77 -7.22 -0.24 -12.12
CA VAL A 77 -8.65 -0.34 -11.82
C VAL A 77 -8.87 -0.98 -10.45
N ALA A 78 -8.11 -2.01 -10.10
CA ALA A 78 -8.22 -2.67 -8.80
C ALA A 78 -7.83 -1.73 -7.65
N ALA A 79 -6.77 -0.95 -7.83
CA ALA A 79 -6.32 0.05 -6.87
C ALA A 79 -7.38 1.15 -6.69
N LEU A 80 -8.00 1.64 -7.76
CA LEU A 80 -9.09 2.60 -7.70
C LEU A 80 -10.29 2.04 -6.93
N LYS A 81 -10.71 0.80 -7.20
CA LYS A 81 -11.80 0.13 -6.47
C LYS A 81 -11.48 0.03 -4.97
N ALA A 82 -10.27 -0.39 -4.62
CA ALA A 82 -9.82 -0.49 -3.23
C ALA A 82 -9.79 0.86 -2.52
N LEU A 83 -9.21 1.91 -3.14
CA LEU A 83 -9.21 3.26 -2.57
C LEU A 83 -10.62 3.79 -2.36
N SER A 84 -11.51 3.58 -3.35
CA SER A 84 -12.90 3.99 -3.27
C SER A 84 -13.65 3.27 -2.14
N CYS A 85 -13.37 1.98 -1.93
CA CYS A 85 -13.95 1.19 -0.84
C CYS A 85 -13.45 1.64 0.54
N ILE A 86 -12.13 1.88 0.67
CA ILE A 86 -11.52 2.40 1.90
C ILE A 86 -12.15 3.75 2.27
N TYR A 87 -12.30 4.64 1.30
CA TYR A 87 -12.95 5.94 1.50
C TYR A 87 -14.42 5.82 1.92
N ARG A 88 -15.22 5.01 1.21
CA ARG A 88 -16.67 4.86 1.50
C ARG A 88 -16.97 4.13 2.80
N THR A 89 -16.05 3.31 3.29
CA THR A 89 -16.14 2.66 4.61
C THR A 89 -15.62 3.55 5.75
N GLY A 90 -15.29 4.82 5.45
CA GLY A 90 -14.89 5.80 6.45
C GLY A 90 -13.49 5.62 7.00
N GLU A 91 -12.62 4.86 6.33
CA GLU A 91 -11.18 4.75 6.66
C GLU A 91 -10.89 4.22 8.08
N ARG A 92 -11.81 3.43 8.63
CA ARG A 92 -11.78 2.91 10.01
C ARG A 92 -11.62 1.40 10.09
N PHE A 93 -11.57 0.71 8.96
CA PHE A 93 -11.58 -0.74 8.89
C PHE A 93 -10.28 -1.28 8.31
N GLY A 94 -9.86 -2.44 8.81
CA GLY A 94 -8.65 -3.10 8.33
C GLY A 94 -8.84 -3.92 7.06
N GLN A 95 -7.72 -4.39 6.52
CA GLN A 95 -7.64 -5.05 5.22
C GLN A 95 -8.68 -6.18 5.08
N ALA A 96 -8.82 -7.05 6.08
CA ALA A 96 -9.76 -8.17 6.03
C ALA A 96 -11.20 -7.70 5.77
N TYR A 97 -11.64 -6.64 6.45
CA TYR A 97 -12.98 -6.09 6.27
C TYR A 97 -13.16 -5.44 4.89
N ILE A 98 -12.16 -4.69 4.41
CA ILE A 98 -12.19 -4.08 3.07
C ILE A 98 -12.30 -5.16 1.99
N VAL A 99 -11.58 -6.27 2.15
CA VAL A 99 -11.68 -7.41 1.22
C VAL A 99 -13.07 -8.04 1.24
N GLU A 100 -13.68 -8.23 2.42
CA GLU A 100 -15.05 -8.74 2.53
C GLU A 100 -16.06 -7.81 1.82
N VAL A 101 -15.95 -6.49 2.00
CA VAL A 101 -16.83 -5.53 1.32
C VAL A 101 -16.66 -5.61 -0.21
N LEU A 102 -15.43 -5.64 -0.72
CA LEU A 102 -15.16 -5.72 -2.16
C LEU A 102 -15.69 -7.01 -2.80
N LEU A 103 -15.63 -8.13 -2.07
CA LEU A 103 -16.14 -9.43 -2.54
C LEU A 103 -17.66 -9.56 -2.39
N GLY A 104 -18.28 -8.70 -1.60
CA GLY A 104 -19.70 -8.81 -1.28
C GLY A 104 -19.98 -9.89 -0.24
N GLY A 105 -19.07 -10.05 0.72
CA GLY A 105 -19.15 -11.03 1.79
C GLY A 105 -20.28 -10.76 2.78
N SER A 106 -20.49 -11.72 3.69
CA SER A 106 -21.61 -11.74 4.64
C SER A 106 -21.19 -11.43 6.08
N ASP A 107 -20.08 -10.70 6.29
CA ASP A 107 -19.68 -10.27 7.63
C ASP A 107 -20.83 -9.46 8.26
N PRO A 108 -21.34 -9.84 9.45
CA PRO A 108 -22.46 -9.14 10.10
C PRO A 108 -22.22 -7.64 10.29
N ARG A 109 -20.96 -7.22 10.43
CA ARG A 109 -20.59 -5.81 10.55
C ARG A 109 -20.86 -5.03 9.25
N ILE A 110 -20.85 -5.67 8.09
CA ILE A 110 -21.18 -5.01 6.82
C ILE A 110 -22.60 -4.47 6.85
N ALA A 111 -23.57 -5.32 7.21
CA ALA A 111 -24.96 -4.90 7.38
C ALA A 111 -25.12 -3.89 8.53
N GLN A 112 -24.41 -4.09 9.66
CA GLN A 112 -24.46 -3.17 10.80
C GLN A 112 -24.05 -1.74 10.44
N PHE A 113 -23.02 -1.58 9.60
CA PHE A 113 -22.52 -0.28 9.15
C PHE A 113 -23.14 0.20 7.83
N GLY A 114 -24.09 -0.55 7.25
CA GLY A 114 -24.74 -0.21 5.98
C GLY A 114 -23.80 -0.27 4.76
N HIS A 115 -22.70 -1.02 4.86
CA HIS A 115 -21.72 -1.17 3.78
C HIS A 115 -22.12 -2.23 2.74
N ASP A 116 -23.29 -2.85 2.91
CA ASP A 116 -23.98 -3.64 1.88
C ASP A 116 -24.67 -2.74 0.84
N GLN A 117 -24.93 -1.47 1.18
CA GLN A 117 -25.66 -0.51 0.33
C GLN A 117 -24.75 0.45 -0.44
N ILE A 118 -23.43 0.41 -0.21
CA ILE A 118 -22.49 1.29 -0.90
C ILE A 118 -22.15 0.75 -2.29
N SER A 119 -21.90 1.67 -3.24
CA SER A 119 -21.52 1.32 -4.62
C SER A 119 -20.26 0.45 -4.77
N THR A 120 -19.45 0.31 -3.72
CA THR A 120 -18.25 -0.56 -3.69
C THR A 120 -18.50 -1.95 -3.15
N PHE A 121 -19.71 -2.27 -2.71
CA PHE A 121 -20.03 -3.61 -2.24
C PHE A 121 -20.08 -4.60 -3.41
N GLY A 122 -19.30 -5.67 -3.34
CA GLY A 122 -19.32 -6.74 -4.34
C GLY A 122 -18.79 -6.38 -5.73
N ILE A 123 -18.15 -5.22 -5.91
CA ILE A 123 -17.62 -4.78 -7.21
C ILE A 123 -16.27 -5.43 -7.59
N GLY A 124 -15.65 -6.15 -6.65
CA GLY A 124 -14.31 -6.72 -6.76
C GLY A 124 -14.29 -8.24 -7.00
N LYS A 125 -15.40 -8.83 -7.46
CA LYS A 125 -15.55 -10.29 -7.62
C LYS A 125 -14.64 -10.91 -8.69
N GLU A 126 -13.92 -10.09 -9.46
CA GLU A 126 -12.93 -10.56 -10.44
C GLU A 126 -11.68 -11.17 -9.80
N PHE A 127 -11.40 -10.86 -8.52
CA PHE A 127 -10.25 -11.38 -7.78
C PHE A 127 -10.71 -12.14 -6.55
N ASP A 128 -9.94 -13.15 -6.13
CA ASP A 128 -10.18 -13.85 -4.88
C ASP A 128 -9.63 -13.05 -3.68
N ALA A 129 -10.01 -13.47 -2.46
CA ALA A 129 -9.58 -12.80 -1.24
C ALA A 129 -8.05 -12.77 -1.06
N ARG A 130 -7.34 -13.77 -1.61
CA ARG A 130 -5.87 -13.83 -1.54
C ARG A 130 -5.25 -12.76 -2.43
N THR A 131 -5.76 -12.58 -3.64
CA THR A 131 -5.30 -11.58 -4.60
C THR A 131 -5.60 -10.18 -4.10
N TRP A 132 -6.79 -9.92 -3.57
CA TRP A 132 -7.11 -8.62 -2.96
C TRP A 132 -6.18 -8.26 -1.80
N ARG A 133 -5.84 -9.22 -0.94
CA ARG A 133 -4.83 -9.01 0.12
C ARG A 133 -3.47 -8.67 -0.47
N ALA A 134 -3.06 -9.30 -1.58
CA ALA A 134 -1.81 -8.98 -2.26
C ALA A 134 -1.83 -7.56 -2.85
N ILE A 135 -2.93 -7.15 -3.49
CA ILE A 135 -3.11 -5.81 -4.03
C ILE A 135 -3.02 -4.76 -2.91
N LEU A 136 -3.76 -4.94 -1.81
CA LEU A 136 -3.73 -4.02 -0.67
C LEU A 136 -2.33 -3.91 -0.06
N ARG A 137 -1.61 -5.03 0.07
CA ARG A 137 -0.21 -5.05 0.51
C ARG A 137 0.70 -4.20 -0.38
N GLN A 138 0.60 -4.37 -1.70
CA GLN A 138 1.33 -3.55 -2.66
C GLN A 138 0.95 -2.06 -2.55
N MET A 139 -0.32 -1.74 -2.36
CA MET A 139 -0.78 -0.35 -2.18
C MET A 139 -0.23 0.30 -0.90
N ILE A 140 -0.06 -0.48 0.18
CA ILE A 140 0.55 -0.01 1.42
C ILE A 140 2.05 0.23 1.23
N ALA A 141 2.75 -0.70 0.58
CA ALA A 141 4.17 -0.55 0.27
C ALA A 141 4.45 0.66 -0.64
N LEU A 142 3.55 0.94 -1.59
CA LEU A 142 3.59 2.14 -2.42
C LEU A 142 3.10 3.42 -1.71
N ARG A 143 2.75 3.34 -0.42
CA ARG A 143 2.21 4.45 0.40
C ARG A 143 0.97 5.13 -0.19
N LEU A 144 0.16 4.37 -0.95
CA LEU A 144 -1.17 4.80 -1.39
C LEU A 144 -2.20 4.68 -0.25
N VAL A 145 -1.97 3.72 0.65
CA VAL A 145 -2.79 3.43 1.83
C VAL A 145 -1.89 3.35 3.06
N ASN A 146 -2.29 3.98 4.16
CA ASN A 146 -1.65 3.84 5.47
C ASN A 146 -2.45 2.89 6.35
N VAL A 147 -1.78 2.06 7.16
CA VAL A 147 -2.43 1.23 8.17
C VAL A 147 -2.18 1.85 9.55
N ASP A 148 -3.24 2.22 10.24
CA ASP A 148 -3.15 2.66 11.62
C ASP A 148 -3.22 1.46 12.57
N LEU A 149 -2.10 1.20 13.25
CA LEU A 149 -2.02 0.12 14.23
C LEU A 149 -2.44 0.57 15.65
N ALA A 150 -2.66 1.87 15.90
CA ALA A 150 -3.11 2.39 17.20
C ALA A 150 -4.63 2.28 17.40
N ALA A 151 -5.40 2.29 16.31
CA ALA A 151 -6.84 2.05 16.32
C ALA A 151 -7.17 0.93 15.33
N THR A 152 -7.20 -0.32 15.81
CA THR A 152 -7.75 -1.48 15.07
C THR A 152 -7.37 -1.54 13.56
N ALA A 153 -6.08 -1.61 13.24
CA ALA A 153 -5.56 -1.89 11.89
C ALA A 153 -6.27 -1.13 10.73
N ALA A 154 -6.74 0.10 10.95
CA ALA A 154 -7.58 0.81 10.01
C ALA A 154 -6.79 1.26 8.78
N CYS A 155 -7.28 0.95 7.58
CA CYS A 155 -6.71 1.44 6.32
C CYS A 155 -7.21 2.85 6.04
N ARG A 156 -6.28 3.80 5.83
CA ARG A 156 -6.57 5.20 5.44
C ARG A 156 -5.99 5.51 4.07
N SER A 157 -6.77 6.14 3.20
CA SER A 157 -6.27 6.64 1.93
C SER A 157 -5.36 7.83 2.17
N ARG A 158 -4.27 7.94 1.41
CA ARG A 158 -3.43 9.13 1.46
C ARG A 158 -4.11 10.26 0.68
N ARG A 159 -4.50 11.34 1.35
CA ARG A 159 -4.85 12.58 0.64
C ARG A 159 -3.62 13.06 -0.13
N PRO A 160 -3.72 13.41 -1.42
CA PRO A 160 -2.67 14.18 -2.06
C PRO A 160 -2.48 15.47 -1.24
N ALA A 161 -1.23 15.86 -0.98
CA ALA A 161 -0.95 17.15 -0.37
C ALA A 161 -1.64 18.20 -1.23
N ALA A 162 -2.62 18.90 -0.67
CA ALA A 162 -3.27 20.02 -1.33
C ALA A 162 -2.18 21.07 -1.56
N SER A 163 -1.57 21.07 -2.74
CA SER A 163 -0.80 22.21 -3.22
C SER A 163 -1.77 23.38 -3.26
N SER A 164 -1.40 24.42 -2.52
CA SER A 164 -2.01 25.74 -2.49
C SER A 164 -2.57 26.17 -3.85
N CYS A 165 -3.86 25.91 -4.08
CA CYS A 165 -4.64 26.64 -5.06
C CYS A 165 -5.20 27.87 -4.34
N ALA A 166 -4.31 28.79 -3.99
CA ALA A 166 -4.68 30.12 -3.55
C ALA A 166 -4.75 31.00 -4.81
N THR A 167 -5.98 31.14 -5.30
CA THR A 167 -6.53 32.36 -5.93
C THR A 167 -5.55 33.46 -6.31
N SER A 168 -5.19 33.53 -7.59
CA SER A 168 -5.04 34.80 -8.29
C SER A 168 -6.26 34.98 -9.21
N ARG A 169 -7.28 35.66 -8.69
CA ARG A 169 -8.32 36.29 -9.50
C ARG A 169 -8.44 37.75 -9.06
N SER A 170 -8.11 38.61 -10.02
CA SER A 170 -8.43 40.04 -10.15
C SER A 170 -7.65 41.00 -9.24
#